data_AF-A0A094D4B8-F1
#
_entry.id   AF-A0A094D4B8-F1
#
_cell.length_a   1.000
_cell.length_b   1.000
_cell.length_c   1.000
_cell.angle_alpha   90.00
_cell.angle_beta   90.00
_cell.angle_gamma   90.00
#
_symmetry.space_group_name_H-M   'P 1'
#
loop_
_entity.id
_entity.type
_entity.pdbx_description
1 polymer ?
#
loop_
_entity_poly.entity_id
_entity_poly.type
_entity_poly.pdbx_seq_one_letter_code
_entity_poly.pdbx_strand_id
1 'polypeptide(L)'
;MDYANLPTPATCVADFCLIPIGTPTASVSAEVAAVQRLMKASGLSYSMHSAGTTVEGSWDAVFRIIGQAHTLVHKNGVLRVQTDIRAGTRTDKKQHFSEKVSKVESILAADISTKAEGAAGGSHIDAEGNEGYIAGDAKVGEPAAAAGTARASESEGEGASPGGTQVGPGKVKGTWASLLKK
;
A
#
# COMPACT_ATOMS: atom_id res chain seq x y z
N MET A 1 24.37 28.32 7.67
CA MET A 1 23.55 27.10 7.77
C MET A 1 24.51 25.94 7.85
N ASP A 2 24.39 25.09 8.87
CA ASP A 2 25.24 23.89 8.99
C ASP A 2 24.63 22.77 8.15
N TYR A 3 25.17 22.57 6.95
CA TYR A 3 24.68 21.53 6.03
C TYR A 3 25.09 20.12 6.45
N ALA A 4 26.13 19.96 7.27
CA ALA A 4 26.62 18.64 7.67
C ALA A 4 25.72 17.97 8.72
N ASN A 5 25.05 18.79 9.54
CA ASN A 5 24.20 18.33 10.64
C ASN A 5 22.72 18.70 10.47
N LEU A 6 22.29 19.02 9.24
CA LEU A 6 20.88 19.33 8.97
C LEU A 6 20.04 18.06 9.13
N PRO A 7 19.10 17.98 10.10
CA PRO A 7 18.31 16.78 10.32
C PRO A 7 17.31 16.54 9.18
N THR A 8 16.96 15.27 8.99
CA THR A 8 15.84 14.87 8.14
C THR A 8 14.50 15.20 8.80
N PRO A 9 13.40 15.31 8.03
CA PRO A 9 12.07 15.46 8.59
C PRO A 9 11.73 14.32 9.57
N ALA A 10 11.06 14.64 10.68
CA ALA A 10 10.73 13.64 11.70
C ALA A 10 9.88 12.48 11.16
N THR A 11 8.98 12.75 10.22
CA THR A 11 8.06 11.77 9.62
C THR A 11 7.82 12.05 8.15
N CYS A 12 7.51 11.00 7.39
CA CYS A 12 7.07 11.11 6.01
C CYS A 12 6.01 10.05 5.66
N VAL A 13 5.28 10.32 4.58
CA VAL A 13 4.54 9.33 3.82
C VAL A 13 5.25 9.17 2.49
N ALA A 14 5.65 7.96 2.13
CA ALA A 14 6.27 7.66 0.86
C ALA A 14 5.47 6.60 0.11
N ASP A 15 5.15 6.88 -1.14
CA ASP A 15 4.67 5.88 -2.08
C ASP A 15 5.83 5.45 -2.96
N PHE A 16 6.10 4.15 -3.03
CA PHE A 16 7.18 3.62 -3.84
C PHE A 16 6.72 2.50 -4.77
N CYS A 17 7.30 2.47 -5.96
CA CYS A 17 7.11 1.43 -6.97
C CYS A 17 8.46 0.77 -7.26
N LEU A 18 8.64 -0.46 -6.79
CA LEU A 18 9.87 -1.24 -6.97
C LEU A 18 9.78 -2.13 -8.19
N ILE A 19 10.75 -2.01 -9.09
CA ILE A 19 10.77 -2.64 -10.41
C ILE A 19 12.07 -3.45 -10.57
N PRO A 20 12.01 -4.78 -10.47
CA PRO A 20 13.09 -5.68 -10.88
C PRO A 20 13.37 -5.52 -12.39
N ILE A 21 14.64 -5.46 -12.78
CA ILE A 21 15.05 -5.34 -14.19
C ILE A 21 15.97 -6.50 -14.54
N GLY A 22 15.72 -7.11 -15.70
CA GLY A 22 16.52 -8.23 -16.22
C GLY A 22 16.13 -9.59 -15.62
N THR A 23 14.91 -9.73 -15.12
CA THR A 23 14.35 -11.03 -14.73
C THR A 23 14.16 -11.93 -15.96
N PRO A 24 14.22 -13.27 -15.81
CA PRO A 24 14.02 -14.19 -16.93
C PRO A 24 12.62 -14.13 -17.56
N THR A 25 11.63 -13.59 -16.84
CA THR A 25 10.26 -13.42 -17.32
C THR A 25 9.76 -12.00 -17.03
N ALA A 26 8.69 -11.59 -17.70
CA ALA A 26 8.04 -10.30 -17.47
C ALA A 26 7.29 -10.22 -16.13
N SER A 27 6.96 -11.36 -15.51
CA SER A 27 6.27 -11.38 -14.22
C SER A 27 7.25 -11.07 -13.10
N VAL A 28 6.83 -10.18 -12.20
CA VAL A 28 7.61 -9.73 -11.02
C VAL A 28 6.86 -9.96 -9.70
N SER A 29 5.73 -10.69 -9.76
CA SER A 29 4.81 -10.83 -8.62
C SER A 29 5.46 -11.55 -7.43
N ALA A 30 6.44 -12.44 -7.67
CA ALA A 30 7.15 -13.14 -6.60
C ALA A 30 8.02 -12.18 -5.77
N GLU A 31 8.73 -11.27 -6.44
CA GLU A 31 9.55 -10.22 -5.84
C GLU A 31 8.67 -9.24 -5.08
N VAL A 32 7.58 -8.78 -5.70
CA VAL A 32 6.61 -7.88 -5.04
C VAL A 32 6.02 -8.54 -3.79
N ALA A 33 5.63 -9.82 -3.86
CA ALA A 33 5.14 -10.57 -2.69
C ALA A 33 6.20 -10.68 -1.57
N ALA A 34 7.49 -10.86 -1.92
CA ALA A 34 8.57 -10.86 -0.93
C ALA A 34 8.68 -9.48 -0.23
N VAL A 35 8.60 -8.39 -1.00
CA VAL A 35 8.59 -7.02 -0.45
C VAL A 35 7.39 -6.81 0.48
N GLN A 36 6.20 -7.32 0.14
CA GLN A 36 5.04 -7.21 1.03
C GLN A 36 5.20 -7.99 2.35
N ARG A 37 5.87 -9.14 2.33
CA ARG A 37 6.21 -9.86 3.57
C ARG A 37 7.17 -9.05 4.44
N LEU A 38 8.14 -8.37 3.81
CA LEU A 38 9.04 -7.43 4.51
C LEU A 38 8.27 -6.25 5.12
N MET A 39 7.32 -5.67 4.38
CA MET A 39 6.47 -4.58 4.88
C MET A 39 5.66 -5.03 6.10
N LYS A 40 5.02 -6.21 6.02
CA LYS A 40 4.30 -6.80 7.15
C LYS A 40 5.18 -7.00 8.38
N ALA A 41 6.41 -7.45 8.19
CA ALA A 41 7.36 -7.66 9.29
C ALA A 41 7.94 -6.36 9.87
N SER A 42 7.81 -5.22 9.17
CA SER A 42 8.42 -3.95 9.58
C SER A 42 7.71 -3.28 10.75
N GLY A 43 6.42 -3.57 10.97
CA GLY A 43 5.57 -2.86 11.93
C GLY A 43 5.20 -1.43 11.53
N LEU A 44 5.61 -0.95 10.34
CA LEU A 44 5.19 0.34 9.81
C LEU A 44 3.76 0.26 9.28
N SER A 45 3.05 1.39 9.32
CA SER A 45 1.77 1.52 8.61
C SER A 45 2.03 1.56 7.11
N TYR A 46 1.36 0.70 6.36
CA TYR A 46 1.50 0.64 4.91
C TYR A 46 0.20 0.19 4.23
N SER A 47 0.08 0.48 2.94
CA SER A 47 -1.00 0.02 2.08
C SER A 47 -0.47 -0.29 0.69
N MET A 48 -0.72 -1.50 0.21
CA MET A 48 -0.39 -1.92 -1.15
C MET A 48 -1.54 -1.57 -2.09
N HIS A 49 -1.22 -1.12 -3.31
CA HIS A 49 -2.17 -0.93 -4.40
C HIS A 49 -1.55 -1.39 -5.72
N SER A 50 -2.30 -1.27 -6.81
CA SER A 50 -1.93 -1.80 -8.14
C SER A 50 -0.61 -1.26 -8.71
N ALA A 51 -0.16 -0.10 -8.25
CA ALA A 51 0.97 0.63 -8.82
C ALA A 51 2.13 0.85 -7.84
N GLY A 52 2.07 0.26 -6.65
CA GLY A 52 3.09 0.50 -5.62
C GLY A 52 2.65 0.14 -4.21
N THR A 53 3.38 0.70 -3.26
CA THR A 53 3.07 0.57 -1.84
C THR A 53 3.33 1.90 -1.17
N THR A 54 2.31 2.42 -0.51
CA THR A 54 2.40 3.57 0.35
C THR A 54 2.80 3.11 1.75
N VAL A 55 3.81 3.73 2.34
CA VAL A 55 4.32 3.47 3.69
C VAL A 55 4.51 4.79 4.43
N GLU A 56 4.26 4.80 5.73
CA GLU A 56 4.44 5.97 6.58
C GLU A 56 5.17 5.63 7.87
N GLY A 57 5.89 6.63 8.41
CA GLY A 57 6.69 6.47 9.61
C GLY A 57 7.70 7.59 9.75
N SER A 58 8.78 7.35 10.51
CA SER A 58 9.93 8.26 10.50
C SER A 58 10.63 8.23 9.15
N TRP A 59 11.25 9.35 8.76
CA TRP A 59 12.01 9.42 7.50
C TRP A 59 13.01 8.26 7.39
N ASP A 60 13.81 8.07 8.44
CA ASP A 60 14.84 7.04 8.45
C ASP A 60 14.25 5.62 8.38
N ALA A 61 13.14 5.34 9.07
CA ALA A 61 12.51 4.02 9.03
C ALA A 61 11.92 3.71 7.65
N VAL A 62 11.27 4.70 7.02
CA VAL A 62 10.67 4.58 5.69
C VAL A 62 11.73 4.32 4.63
N PHE A 63 12.77 5.16 4.56
CA PHE A 63 13.81 4.97 3.54
C PHE A 63 14.70 3.76 3.83
N ARG A 64 14.88 3.38 5.11
CA ARG A 64 15.54 2.13 5.48
C ARG A 64 14.76 0.91 4.96
N ILE A 65 13.44 0.85 5.13
CA ILE A 65 12.66 -0.32 4.66
C ILE A 65 12.64 -0.41 3.14
N ILE A 66 12.63 0.73 2.42
CA ILE A 66 12.75 0.76 0.96
C ILE A 66 14.13 0.21 0.53
N GLY A 67 15.21 0.65 1.16
CA GLY A 67 16.55 0.10 0.89
C GLY A 67 16.68 -1.40 1.23
N GLN A 68 16.00 -1.86 2.28
CA GLN A 68 15.91 -3.28 2.61
C GLN A 68 15.13 -4.08 1.56
N ALA A 69 14.09 -3.49 0.95
CA ALA A 69 13.36 -4.10 -0.16
C ALA A 69 14.27 -4.34 -1.37
N HIS A 70 15.14 -3.40 -1.72
CA HIS A 70 16.17 -3.62 -2.76
C HIS A 70 17.09 -4.79 -2.39
N THR A 71 17.61 -4.80 -1.17
CA THR A 71 18.51 -5.87 -0.69
C THR A 71 17.82 -7.24 -0.75
N LEU A 72 16.55 -7.31 -0.37
CA LEU A 72 15.74 -8.53 -0.43
C LEU A 72 15.61 -9.04 -1.87
N VAL A 73 15.29 -8.15 -2.80
CA VAL A 73 15.13 -8.51 -4.22
C VAL A 73 16.47 -8.95 -4.84
N HIS A 74 17.58 -8.31 -4.46
CA HIS A 74 18.91 -8.76 -4.86
C HIS A 74 19.25 -10.17 -4.33
N LYS A 75 18.83 -10.51 -3.11
CA LYS A 75 19.02 -11.87 -2.57
C LYS A 75 18.27 -12.95 -3.36
N ASN A 76 17.24 -12.58 -4.13
CA ASN A 76 16.53 -13.50 -5.03
C ASN A 76 17.22 -13.66 -6.40
N GLY A 77 18.41 -13.07 -6.60
CA GLY A 77 19.19 -13.17 -7.83
C GLY A 77 18.90 -12.07 -8.86
N VAL A 78 18.05 -11.10 -8.54
CA VAL A 78 17.81 -9.94 -9.41
C VAL A 78 19.02 -9.01 -9.36
N LEU A 79 19.63 -8.76 -10.52
CA LEU A 79 20.86 -7.95 -10.61
C LEU A 79 20.60 -6.45 -10.50
N ARG A 80 19.45 -5.98 -10.97
CA ARG A 80 19.11 -4.56 -11.01
C ARG A 80 17.70 -4.32 -10.50
N VAL A 81 17.55 -3.35 -9.62
CA VAL A 81 16.27 -2.86 -9.13
C VAL A 81 16.21 -1.35 -9.40
N GLN A 82 15.15 -0.90 -10.05
CA GLN A 82 14.79 0.50 -10.14
C GLN A 82 13.62 0.76 -9.20
N THR A 83 13.57 1.92 -8.57
CA THR A 83 12.43 2.30 -7.72
C THR A 83 12.08 3.75 -7.94
N ASP A 84 10.80 4.00 -8.21
CA ASP A 84 10.21 5.34 -8.18
C ASP A 84 9.69 5.61 -6.77
N ILE A 85 9.96 6.81 -6.24
CA ILE A 85 9.53 7.19 -4.88
C ILE A 85 8.94 8.60 -4.93
N ARG A 86 7.70 8.73 -4.47
CA ARG A 86 7.08 10.01 -4.14
C ARG A 86 6.95 10.11 -2.64
N ALA A 87 7.74 10.98 -2.02
CA ALA A 87 7.71 11.21 -0.58
C ALA A 87 7.19 12.62 -0.25
N GLY A 88 6.28 12.69 0.72
CA GLY A 88 5.72 13.94 1.22
C GLY A 88 5.99 14.12 2.70
N THR A 89 6.33 15.35 3.08
CA THR A 89 6.45 15.79 4.48
C THR A 89 5.69 17.09 4.65
N ARG A 90 5.26 17.38 5.87
CA ARG A 90 4.55 18.61 6.22
C ARG A 90 4.80 18.97 7.68
N THR A 91 4.73 20.25 8.02
CA THR A 91 5.03 20.77 9.37
C THR A 91 3.79 21.32 10.09
N ASP A 92 2.69 21.52 9.37
CA ASP A 92 1.47 22.15 9.89
C ASP A 92 0.56 21.17 10.66
N LYS A 93 0.54 19.89 10.30
CA LYS A 93 -0.21 18.85 11.02
C LYS A 93 0.34 17.44 10.79
N LYS A 94 0.07 16.55 11.74
CA LYS A 94 0.22 15.10 11.55
C LYS A 94 -1.00 14.58 10.79
N GLN A 95 -0.79 13.72 9.80
CA GLN A 95 -1.85 13.17 8.97
C GLN A 95 -1.42 11.81 8.42
N HIS A 96 -2.25 10.78 8.63
CA HIS A 96 -2.04 9.47 8.04
C HIS A 96 -2.37 9.45 6.53
N PHE A 97 -1.78 8.53 5.77
CA PHE A 97 -2.09 8.43 4.33
C PHE A 97 -3.56 8.12 4.06
N SER A 98 -4.23 7.35 4.93
CA SER A 98 -5.65 7.02 4.81
C SER A 98 -6.53 8.25 4.92
N GLU A 99 -6.20 9.19 5.80
CA GLU A 99 -6.92 10.46 5.95
C GLU A 99 -6.88 11.33 4.69
N LYS A 100 -5.84 11.19 3.85
CA LYS A 100 -5.78 11.90 2.56
C LYS A 100 -6.87 11.40 1.62
N VAL A 101 -7.06 10.08 1.57
CA VAL A 101 -8.08 9.42 0.76
C VAL A 101 -9.46 9.77 1.30
N SER A 102 -9.70 9.56 2.60
CA SER A 102 -11.00 9.85 3.23
C SER A 102 -11.40 11.31 3.10
N LYS A 103 -10.43 12.25 3.11
CA LYS A 103 -10.76 13.66 2.88
C LYS A 103 -11.28 13.91 1.48
N VAL A 104 -10.67 13.32 0.45
CA VAL A 104 -11.15 13.45 -0.93
C VAL A 104 -12.52 12.79 -1.08
N GLU A 105 -12.69 11.58 -0.54
CA GLU A 105 -13.97 10.87 -0.56
C GLU A 105 -15.10 11.68 0.10
N SER A 106 -14.83 12.34 1.23
CA SER A 106 -15.81 13.20 1.91
C SER A 106 -16.27 14.38 1.04
N ILE A 107 -15.36 14.94 0.22
CA ILE A 107 -15.68 16.04 -0.70
C ILE A 107 -16.56 15.50 -1.83
N LEU A 108 -16.17 14.37 -2.43
CA LEU A 108 -16.94 13.74 -3.50
C LEU A 108 -18.35 13.34 -3.06
N ALA A 109 -18.51 12.86 -1.82
CA ALA A 109 -19.82 12.56 -1.26
C ALA A 109 -20.70 13.82 -1.11
N ALA A 110 -20.11 14.94 -0.69
CA ALA A 110 -20.82 16.22 -0.54
C ALA A 110 -21.28 16.80 -1.89
N ASP A 111 -20.52 16.58 -2.96
CA ASP A 111 -20.89 16.99 -4.33
C ASP A 111 -22.13 16.26 -4.85
N ILE A 112 -22.38 15.05 -4.35
CA ILE A 112 -23.56 14.24 -4.71
C ILE A 112 -24.79 14.75 -3.94
N SER A 113 -24.67 15.01 -2.63
CA SER A 113 -25.78 15.50 -1.82
C SER A 113 -26.29 16.88 -2.27
N THR A 114 -25.39 17.79 -2.63
CA THR A 114 -25.76 19.13 -3.12
C THR A 114 -26.51 19.10 -4.47
N LYS A 115 -26.26 18.09 -5.31
CA LYS A 115 -27.00 17.89 -6.57
C LYS A 115 -28.36 17.22 -6.38
N ALA A 116 -28.49 16.32 -5.40
CA ALA A 116 -29.75 15.64 -5.11
C ALA A 116 -30.82 16.60 -4.56
N GLU A 117 -30.43 17.56 -3.72
CA GLU A 117 -31.34 18.58 -3.19
C GLU A 117 -31.82 19.57 -4.28
N GLY A 118 -31.00 19.84 -5.30
CA GLY A 118 -31.38 20.66 -6.46
C GLY A 118 -32.26 19.96 -7.50
N ALA A 119 -32.31 18.62 -7.51
CA ALA A 119 -33.13 17.83 -8.44
C ALA A 119 -34.55 17.54 -7.89
N ALA A 120 -34.78 17.70 -6.58
CA ALA A 120 -36.08 17.44 -5.94
C ALA A 120 -37.05 18.65 -5.98
N GLY A 121 -36.65 19.78 -6.58
CA GLY A 121 -37.41 21.03 -6.59
C GLY A 121 -37.71 21.56 -7.99
N GLY A 122 -38.48 20.83 -8.79
CA GLY A 122 -39.02 21.31 -10.06
C GLY A 122 -40.48 20.89 -10.22
N SER A 123 -41.41 21.70 -9.74
CA SER A 123 -42.81 21.61 -10.17
C SER A 123 -42.87 22.00 -11.64
N HIS A 124 -43.02 21.03 -12.54
CA HIS A 124 -43.40 21.35 -13.92
C HIS A 124 -44.91 21.53 -13.95
N ILE A 125 -45.35 22.77 -14.10
CA ILE A 125 -46.70 23.08 -14.57
C ILE A 125 -46.71 22.84 -16.08
N ASP A 126 -47.59 21.94 -16.53
CA ASP A 126 -47.86 21.79 -17.96
C ASP A 126 -48.55 23.04 -18.51
N ALA A 127 -48.62 23.16 -19.85
CA ALA A 127 -49.25 24.30 -20.52
C ALA A 127 -50.76 24.45 -20.20
N GLU A 128 -51.36 23.47 -19.52
CA GLU A 128 -52.76 23.40 -19.14
C GLU A 128 -52.99 23.69 -17.63
N GLY A 129 -51.91 23.95 -16.87
CA GLY A 129 -51.97 24.36 -15.47
C GLY A 129 -52.14 23.22 -14.46
N ASN A 130 -51.90 21.96 -14.86
CA ASN A 130 -51.97 20.83 -13.94
C ASN A 130 -50.61 20.54 -13.28
N GLU A 131 -50.61 20.28 -11.98
CA GLU A 131 -49.42 19.85 -11.24
C GLU A 131 -49.17 18.35 -11.47
N GLY A 132 -48.17 18.02 -12.31
CA GLY A 132 -47.75 16.65 -12.56
C GLY A 132 -46.59 16.23 -11.65
N TYR A 133 -46.76 15.14 -10.89
CA TYR A 133 -45.66 14.47 -10.17
C TYR A 133 -44.88 13.58 -11.14
N ILE A 134 -43.58 13.83 -11.33
CA ILE A 134 -42.72 12.93 -12.10
C ILE A 134 -42.31 11.76 -11.21
N ALA A 135 -42.93 10.61 -11.42
CA ALA A 135 -42.44 9.35 -10.85
C ALA A 135 -41.11 9.00 -11.55
N GLY A 136 -39.99 9.10 -10.82
CA GLY A 136 -38.69 8.66 -11.31
C GLY A 136 -38.67 7.14 -11.50
N ASP A 137 -38.44 6.71 -12.74
CA ASP A 137 -38.36 5.30 -13.11
C ASP A 137 -37.17 4.56 -12.48
N ALA A 138 -37.49 3.35 -12.02
CA ALA A 138 -36.68 2.13 -11.96
C ALA A 138 -35.36 2.09 -11.17
N LYS A 139 -35.39 1.22 -10.14
CA LYS A 139 -34.25 0.59 -9.46
C LYS A 139 -33.21 0.07 -10.46
N VAL A 140 -31.97 0.53 -10.34
CA VAL A 140 -30.79 -0.17 -10.87
C VAL A 140 -30.12 -0.93 -9.73
N GLY A 141 -30.07 -2.26 -9.91
CA GLY A 141 -28.92 -3.10 -9.56
C GLY A 141 -28.46 -3.09 -8.10
N GLU A 142 -28.91 -4.12 -7.39
CA GLU A 142 -28.25 -4.74 -6.24
C GLU A 142 -26.70 -4.68 -6.31
N PRO A 143 -26.00 -4.09 -5.32
CA PRO A 143 -24.57 -4.31 -5.20
C PRO A 143 -24.33 -5.73 -4.67
N ALA A 144 -23.59 -6.50 -5.47
CA ALA A 144 -23.11 -7.82 -5.12
C ALA A 144 -22.43 -7.81 -3.74
N ALA A 145 -22.78 -8.82 -2.97
CA ALA A 145 -22.45 -8.99 -1.57
C ALA A 145 -20.96 -9.20 -1.27
N ALA A 146 -20.63 -8.82 -0.04
CA ALA A 146 -19.68 -9.45 0.89
C ALA A 146 -18.17 -9.20 0.70
N ALA A 147 -17.72 -8.15 1.39
CA ALA A 147 -16.45 -8.18 2.11
C ALA A 147 -16.47 -9.38 3.08
N GLY A 148 -15.61 -10.36 2.83
CA GLY A 148 -15.39 -11.49 3.72
C GLY A 148 -14.78 -11.02 5.04
N THR A 149 -15.61 -11.01 6.09
CA THR A 149 -15.14 -11.00 7.47
C THR A 149 -14.59 -12.40 7.79
N ALA A 150 -13.26 -12.52 7.88
CA ALA A 150 -12.63 -13.72 8.40
C ALA A 150 -12.94 -13.81 9.90
N ARG A 151 -13.93 -14.64 10.23
CA ARG A 151 -14.29 -15.05 11.58
C ARG A 151 -13.17 -15.94 12.12
N ALA A 152 -12.61 -15.55 13.27
CA ALA A 152 -11.71 -16.39 14.04
C ALA A 152 -12.46 -17.66 14.48
N SER A 153 -11.89 -18.82 14.19
CA SER A 153 -12.25 -20.09 14.82
C SER A 153 -11.04 -20.59 15.58
N GLU A 154 -11.13 -20.53 16.90
CA GLU A 154 -10.28 -21.23 17.83
C GLU A 154 -10.49 -22.74 17.65
N SER A 155 -9.40 -23.49 17.50
CA SER A 155 -9.36 -24.92 17.74
C SER A 155 -8.08 -25.20 18.54
N GLU A 156 -8.26 -25.38 19.85
CA GLU A 156 -7.26 -25.95 20.75
C GLU A 156 -7.28 -27.49 20.63
N GLY A 157 -6.10 -28.10 20.74
CA GLY A 157 -5.87 -29.54 20.64
C GLY A 157 -4.42 -29.82 20.24
N GLU A 158 -3.43 -29.58 21.10
CA GLU A 158 -2.82 -30.54 22.05
C GLU A 158 -1.69 -31.39 21.42
N GLY A 159 -0.48 -31.38 22.01
CA GLY A 159 0.59 -32.30 21.64
C GLY A 159 2.02 -31.78 21.88
N ALA A 160 2.66 -32.30 22.92
CA ALA A 160 3.99 -31.90 23.41
C ALA A 160 5.18 -32.66 22.78
N SER A 161 6.29 -31.93 22.58
CA SER A 161 7.74 -32.31 22.75
C SER A 161 8.40 -33.41 21.88
N PRO A 162 9.75 -33.55 21.87
CA PRO A 162 10.84 -32.58 22.08
C PRO A 162 12.00 -32.69 21.02
N GLY A 163 12.95 -31.74 21.05
CA GLY A 163 14.36 -32.03 20.73
C GLY A 163 14.93 -31.46 19.41
N GLY A 164 15.52 -30.27 19.47
CA GLY A 164 16.37 -29.72 18.40
C GLY A 164 17.74 -29.34 18.94
N THR A 165 18.73 -30.20 18.67
CA THR A 165 20.15 -29.99 19.02
C THR A 165 20.73 -28.78 18.27
N GLN A 166 21.41 -27.91 19.01
CA GLN A 166 22.24 -26.81 18.52
C GLN A 166 23.34 -27.32 17.58
N VAL A 167 23.46 -26.71 16.39
CA VAL A 167 24.66 -26.83 15.54
C VAL A 167 25.21 -25.43 15.31
N GLY A 168 26.44 -25.20 15.80
CA GLY A 168 27.13 -23.92 15.74
C GLY A 168 27.66 -23.55 14.34
N PRO A 169 28.19 -22.33 14.17
CA PRO A 169 28.58 -21.81 12.85
C PRO A 169 29.91 -22.42 12.36
N GLY A 170 29.83 -23.20 11.29
CA GLY A 170 30.99 -23.64 10.52
C GLY A 170 31.53 -22.51 9.62
N LYS A 171 32.83 -22.20 9.76
CA LYS A 171 33.59 -21.35 8.85
C LYS A 171 33.60 -21.95 7.45
N VAL A 172 33.13 -21.21 6.44
CA VAL A 172 33.44 -21.48 5.03
C VAL A 172 34.30 -20.33 4.51
N LYS A 173 35.60 -20.60 4.31
CA LYS A 173 36.52 -19.75 3.55
C LYS A 173 36.44 -20.18 2.08
N GLY A 174 36.03 -19.28 1.19
CA GLY A 174 36.08 -19.49 -0.25
C GLY A 174 35.94 -18.15 -0.99
N THR A 175 37.02 -17.70 -1.60
CA THR A 175 37.14 -16.43 -2.33
C THR A 175 36.59 -16.55 -3.76
N TRP A 176 35.72 -15.62 -4.16
CA TRP A 176 35.05 -15.53 -5.46
C TRP A 176 35.93 -15.07 -6.65
N ALA A 177 37.25 -15.22 -6.56
CA ALA A 177 38.19 -14.58 -7.49
C ALA A 177 38.67 -15.46 -8.67
N SER A 178 37.85 -16.39 -9.14
CA SER A 178 38.15 -17.12 -10.38
C SER A 178 36.88 -17.63 -11.03
N LEU A 179 36.45 -16.95 -12.10
CA LEU A 179 35.52 -17.33 -13.18
C LEU A 179 34.82 -16.02 -13.62
N LEU A 180 34.99 -15.41 -14.78
CA LEU A 180 35.59 -15.79 -16.05
C LEU A 180 35.94 -14.48 -16.78
N LYS A 181 37.22 -14.29 -17.10
CA LYS A 181 37.62 -13.70 -18.37
C LYS A 181 37.33 -14.75 -19.44
N LYS A 182 36.39 -14.47 -20.34
CA LYS A 182 36.41 -14.83 -21.77
C LYS A 182 35.21 -14.18 -22.44
#